data_AF-A0A2P2D2B6-F1
#
_entry.id   AF-A0A2P2D2B6-F1
#
_cell.length_a   1.000
_cell.length_b   1.000
_cell.length_c   1.000
_cell.angle_alpha   90.00
_cell.angle_beta   90.00
_cell.angle_gamma   90.00
#
_symmetry.space_group_name_H-M   'P 1'
#
loop_
_entity.id
_entity.type
_entity.pdbx_description
1 polymer ?
#
loop_
_entity_poly.entity_id
_entity_poly.type
_entity_poly.pdbx_seq_one_letter_code
_entity_poly.pdbx_strand_id
1 'polypeptide(L)'
;MNCHSPNPETKNILLSRLGWEEVSDSSWKPGSENNGVQCASCHLRKGKVYGPFPKDGNKDRIFQNSNVPHQGFIPQKEFEESEFCKTCHQSPETAKQVNGKFLMDTYGQWRRSEFAKSNVQCQNCHMPDRKHEWKGISDPEMVKHGVQTSLQVIPKEEGAEIISELKNSGVGHLFPSYSVPKIYLEVWAESITGERKKISERTLGWMLDLELQKEIFDTRLSPGESTLLRTSVSKEEFSRLGKVEFVVVVDPKEYYKRMFQDNWNYRDTFREDTKPWVLPNLKKALEEANAAKYELVRLEWKK
;
A
#
# COMPACT_ATOMS: atom_id res chain seq x y z
N MET A 1 -2.23 17.50 5.23
CA MET A 1 -0.87 17.93 4.81
C MET A 1 0.27 17.38 5.66
N ASN A 2 0.02 16.91 6.89
CA ASN A 2 1.08 16.35 7.76
C ASN A 2 1.72 15.04 7.24
N CYS A 3 1.21 14.42 6.17
CA CYS A 3 1.75 13.18 5.63
C CYS A 3 2.67 13.37 4.42
N HIS A 4 2.47 14.44 3.61
CA HIS A 4 3.24 14.70 2.38
C HIS A 4 4.25 15.84 2.54
N SER A 5 4.14 16.62 3.62
CA SER A 5 5.14 17.60 4.06
C SER A 5 5.02 17.73 5.58
N PRO A 6 5.43 16.70 6.34
CA PRO A 6 5.25 16.65 7.81
C PRO A 6 6.02 17.74 8.54
N ASN A 7 7.05 18.30 7.90
CA ASN A 7 7.86 19.34 8.48
C ASN A 7 7.21 20.72 8.23
N PRO A 8 6.93 21.54 9.26
CA PRO A 8 6.50 22.94 9.10
C PRO A 8 7.36 23.72 8.10
N GLU A 9 8.67 23.51 8.11
CA GLU A 9 9.62 24.20 7.23
C GLU A 9 9.41 23.87 5.75
N THR A 10 9.01 22.65 5.41
CA THR A 10 8.66 22.26 4.02
C THR A 10 7.18 22.46 3.71
N LYS A 11 6.32 22.54 4.74
CA LYS A 11 4.87 22.69 4.61
C LYS A 11 4.50 24.09 4.15
N ASN A 12 5.15 25.12 4.68
CA ASN A 12 4.90 26.51 4.29
C ASN A 12 5.25 26.76 2.82
N ILE A 13 6.34 26.16 2.33
CA ILE A 13 6.74 26.22 0.91
C ILE A 13 5.67 25.54 0.03
N LEU A 14 5.18 24.35 0.44
CA LEU A 14 4.14 23.64 -0.30
C LEU A 14 2.80 24.40 -0.30
N LEU A 15 2.40 24.99 0.82
CA LEU A 15 1.17 25.79 0.95
C LEU A 15 1.22 27.07 0.12
N SER A 16 2.35 27.79 0.16
CA SER A 16 2.62 28.95 -0.69
C SER A 16 2.46 28.58 -2.18
N ARG A 17 3.03 27.44 -2.61
CA ARG A 17 2.92 26.98 -4.00
C ARG A 17 1.49 26.60 -4.42
N LEU A 18 0.69 26.03 -3.52
CA LEU A 18 -0.72 25.74 -3.78
C LEU A 18 -1.59 27.01 -3.82
N GLY A 19 -1.01 28.19 -3.54
CA GLY A 19 -1.72 29.46 -3.46
C GLY A 19 -2.60 29.56 -2.22
N TRP A 20 -2.27 28.82 -1.17
CA TRP A 20 -3.11 28.70 0.03
C TRP A 20 -2.63 29.57 1.21
N GLU A 21 -1.47 30.24 1.11
CA GLU A 21 -0.96 31.25 2.09
C GLU A 21 -0.09 32.33 1.43
N GLU A 22 0.05 33.50 2.08
CA GLU A 22 0.98 34.59 1.70
C GLU A 22 2.44 34.22 2.00
N VAL A 23 3.31 34.47 1.03
CA VAL A 23 4.72 34.10 1.07
C VAL A 23 5.48 35.10 1.94
N SER A 24 6.02 34.66 3.08
CA SER A 24 7.14 35.36 3.71
C SER A 24 8.44 34.65 3.34
N ASP A 25 9.41 35.42 2.86
CA ASP A 25 10.63 34.95 2.20
C ASP A 25 11.31 33.78 2.91
N SER A 26 11.32 32.62 2.26
CA SER A 26 12.31 31.58 2.54
C SER A 26 13.35 31.62 1.42
N SER A 27 14.58 31.99 1.74
CA SER A 27 15.74 32.09 0.83
C SER A 27 16.23 30.74 0.28
N TRP A 28 15.46 29.68 0.44
CA TRP A 28 15.79 28.34 -0.04
C TRP A 28 15.30 28.19 -1.49
N LYS A 29 16.25 28.07 -2.44
CA LYS A 29 15.93 27.64 -3.80
C LYS A 29 15.82 26.11 -3.83
N PRO A 30 14.66 25.54 -4.18
CA PRO A 30 14.48 24.09 -4.13
C PRO A 30 15.27 23.34 -5.21
N GLY A 31 15.80 22.17 -4.83
CA GLY A 31 16.14 21.09 -5.76
C GLY A 31 14.93 20.19 -6.02
N SER A 32 14.89 19.52 -7.18
CA SER A 32 13.74 18.83 -7.80
C SER A 32 12.57 18.46 -6.86
N GLU A 33 11.56 19.30 -6.87
CA GLU A 33 10.36 19.30 -6.00
C GLU A 33 9.29 18.27 -6.41
N ASN A 34 9.62 17.36 -7.32
CA ASN A 34 8.67 16.43 -7.93
C ASN A 34 8.41 15.16 -7.11
N ASN A 35 9.03 15.03 -5.94
CA ASN A 35 8.96 13.82 -5.13
C ASN A 35 8.23 14.11 -3.81
N GLY A 36 7.41 13.16 -3.34
CA GLY A 36 6.58 13.29 -2.13
C GLY A 36 7.37 13.48 -0.83
N VAL A 37 7.55 12.41 -0.04
CA VAL A 37 8.33 12.45 1.21
C VAL A 37 9.81 12.71 0.89
N GLN A 38 10.39 13.74 1.52
CA GLN A 38 11.76 14.20 1.28
C GLN A 38 12.68 13.87 2.46
N CYS A 39 14.01 13.97 2.29
CA CYS A 39 14.97 13.77 3.38
C CYS A 39 14.64 14.63 4.61
N ALA A 40 14.34 15.91 4.38
CA ALA A 40 13.98 16.87 5.42
C ALA A 40 12.63 16.55 6.11
N SER A 41 11.77 15.76 5.46
CA SER A 41 10.50 15.32 6.05
C SER A 41 10.73 14.46 7.30
N CYS A 42 11.81 13.69 7.34
CA CYS A 42 12.14 12.79 8.46
C CYS A 42 13.32 13.30 9.28
N HIS A 43 14.37 13.79 8.62
CA HIS A 43 15.65 14.05 9.27
C HIS A 43 15.82 15.49 9.77
N LEU A 44 15.04 16.48 9.32
CA LEU A 44 15.19 17.87 9.74
C LEU A 44 14.10 18.28 10.74
N ARG A 45 14.49 18.75 11.93
CA ARG A 45 13.58 19.35 12.92
C ARG A 45 14.24 20.53 13.59
N LYS A 46 13.58 21.70 13.60
CA LYS A 46 14.09 22.92 14.26
C LYS A 46 15.52 23.26 13.85
N GLY A 47 15.84 23.12 12.56
CA GLY A 47 17.17 23.40 12.01
C GLY A 47 18.26 22.36 12.32
N LYS A 48 17.92 21.24 12.98
CA LYS A 48 18.87 20.17 13.32
C LYS A 48 18.58 18.90 12.52
N VAL A 49 19.63 18.22 12.10
CA VAL A 49 19.55 16.93 11.40
C VAL A 49 19.58 15.79 12.43
N TYR A 50 18.65 14.85 12.34
CA TYR A 50 18.53 13.66 13.19
C TYR A 50 18.64 12.40 12.34
N GLY A 51 19.08 11.27 12.92
CA GLY A 51 19.16 10.00 12.18
C GLY A 51 19.45 8.79 13.08
N PRO A 52 19.58 7.59 12.51
CA PRO A 52 19.91 6.39 13.29
C PRO A 52 21.37 6.42 13.76
N PHE A 53 21.70 5.67 14.81
CA PHE A 53 23.09 5.47 15.25
C PHE A 53 23.96 4.85 14.14
N PRO A 54 25.25 5.18 13.99
CA PRO A 54 26.11 4.55 12.98
C PRO A 54 26.15 3.02 13.08
N LYS A 55 26.13 2.30 11.94
CA LYS A 55 26.14 0.82 11.90
C LYS A 55 27.41 0.21 12.47
N ASP A 56 28.54 0.90 12.34
CA ASP A 56 29.87 0.47 12.78
C ASP A 56 30.09 0.68 14.29
N GLY A 57 29.08 1.14 15.03
CA GLY A 57 29.14 1.33 16.48
C GLY A 57 30.07 2.46 16.94
N ASN A 58 30.81 3.08 16.02
CA ASN A 58 31.74 4.16 16.32
C ASN A 58 30.98 5.49 16.43
N LYS A 59 30.50 5.76 17.65
CA LYS A 59 29.75 6.98 18.00
C LYS A 59 30.59 8.25 17.84
N ASP A 60 31.92 8.14 17.88
CA ASP A 60 32.83 9.28 17.96
C ASP A 60 33.33 9.77 16.59
N ARG A 61 33.18 8.96 15.54
CA ARG A 61 33.70 9.26 14.20
C ARG A 61 33.11 10.54 13.58
N ILE A 62 31.90 10.91 13.99
CA ILE A 62 31.20 12.12 13.50
C ILE A 62 31.62 13.36 14.30
N PHE A 63 31.87 13.21 15.59
CA PHE A 63 32.26 14.31 16.47
C PHE A 63 33.73 14.69 16.36
N GLN A 64 34.57 13.85 15.74
CA GLN A 64 35.99 14.11 15.55
C GLN A 64 36.30 15.11 14.41
N ASN A 65 35.37 15.37 13.50
CA ASN A 65 35.58 16.32 12.40
C ASN A 65 34.90 17.65 12.73
N SER A 66 35.66 18.66 13.14
CA SER A 66 35.18 20.02 13.44
C SER A 66 34.59 20.78 12.23
N ASN A 67 34.64 20.20 11.03
CA ASN A 67 34.07 20.72 9.77
C ASN A 67 33.06 19.75 9.13
N VAL A 68 32.14 19.17 9.91
CA VAL A 68 31.05 18.38 9.30
C VAL A 68 30.05 19.34 8.61
N PRO A 69 29.76 19.15 7.31
CA PRO A 69 28.66 19.86 6.66
C PRO A 69 27.38 19.77 7.50
N HIS A 70 26.65 20.89 7.60
CA HIS A 70 25.40 20.98 8.37
C HIS A 70 25.51 20.68 9.88
N GLN A 71 26.70 20.85 10.50
CA GLN A 71 26.94 20.60 11.94
C GLN A 71 26.75 19.13 12.35
N GLY A 72 26.82 18.19 11.40
CA GLY A 72 26.62 16.76 11.63
C GLY A 72 25.15 16.38 11.83
N PHE A 73 24.89 15.27 12.50
CA PHE A 73 23.54 14.83 12.86
C PHE A 73 23.47 14.31 14.29
N ILE A 74 22.26 14.34 14.86
CA ILE A 74 21.96 13.88 16.21
C ILE A 74 21.37 12.47 16.13
N PRO A 75 22.06 11.43 16.63
CA PRO A 75 21.54 10.07 16.58
C PRO A 75 20.34 9.92 17.53
N GLN A 76 19.31 9.21 17.07
CA GLN A 76 18.08 8.91 17.80
C GLN A 76 17.71 7.45 17.53
N LYS A 77 17.35 6.71 18.57
CA LYS A 77 17.01 5.28 18.46
C LYS A 77 15.70 5.05 17.71
N GLU A 78 14.83 6.05 17.74
CA GLU A 78 13.48 6.03 17.16
C GLU A 78 13.53 5.79 15.66
N PHE A 79 14.62 6.16 14.96
CA PHE A 79 14.80 5.86 13.53
C PHE A 79 14.85 4.35 13.24
N GLU A 80 15.05 3.51 14.25
CA GLU A 80 15.07 2.05 14.17
C GLU A 80 13.85 1.40 14.85
N GLU A 81 12.88 2.19 15.33
CA GLU A 81 11.64 1.75 15.99
C GLU A 81 10.41 2.10 15.13
N SER A 82 9.42 1.21 15.05
CA SER A 82 8.19 1.42 14.25
C SER A 82 7.35 2.59 14.76
N GLU A 83 7.51 2.96 16.03
CA GLU A 83 6.94 4.15 16.67
C GLU A 83 7.20 5.41 15.87
N PHE A 84 8.34 5.51 15.17
CA PHE A 84 8.64 6.63 14.28
C PHE A 84 7.64 6.73 13.12
N CYS A 85 7.19 5.60 12.59
CA CYS A 85 6.21 5.55 11.50
C CYS A 85 4.79 5.90 11.97
N LYS A 86 4.50 5.77 13.27
CA LYS A 86 3.17 6.02 13.86
C LYS A 86 2.61 7.39 13.52
N THR A 87 3.44 8.43 13.49
CA THR A 87 2.98 9.82 13.27
C THR A 87 2.27 10.02 11.94
N CYS A 88 2.56 9.19 10.96
CA CYS A 88 1.93 9.22 9.64
C CYS A 88 1.00 8.02 9.42
N HIS A 89 1.34 6.84 9.93
CA HIS A 89 0.62 5.58 9.65
C HIS A 89 -0.43 5.20 10.70
N GLN A 90 -0.68 6.09 11.68
CA GLN A 90 -1.74 5.99 12.68
C GLN A 90 -2.56 7.28 12.69
N SER A 91 -3.89 7.18 12.55
CA SER A 91 -4.78 8.30 12.81
C SER A 91 -4.74 8.68 14.30
N PRO A 92 -4.86 9.98 14.64
CA PRO A 92 -5.02 10.40 16.03
C PRO A 92 -6.30 9.83 16.62
N GLU A 93 -6.38 9.73 17.95
CA GLU A 93 -7.54 9.17 18.65
C GLU A 93 -8.85 9.94 18.38
N THR A 94 -8.73 11.23 18.07
CA THR A 94 -9.86 12.10 17.71
C THR A 94 -10.31 11.95 16.26
N ALA A 95 -9.61 11.14 15.45
CA ALA A 95 -9.96 10.96 14.06
C ALA A 95 -11.28 10.21 13.91
N LYS A 96 -11.98 10.51 12.81
CA LYS A 96 -13.18 9.78 12.43
C LYS A 96 -12.88 8.28 12.27
N GLN A 97 -13.79 7.47 12.76
CA GLN A 97 -13.81 6.03 12.56
C GLN A 97 -14.96 5.63 11.64
N VAL A 98 -14.78 4.54 10.92
CA VAL A 98 -15.82 3.87 10.15
C VAL A 98 -15.91 2.44 10.66
N ASN A 99 -17.10 2.05 11.14
CA ASN A 99 -17.32 0.74 11.78
C ASN A 99 -16.29 0.44 12.90
N GLY A 100 -16.03 1.42 13.77
CA GLY A 100 -15.06 1.30 14.88
C GLY A 100 -13.58 1.27 14.49
N LYS A 101 -13.25 1.47 13.21
CA LYS A 101 -11.88 1.41 12.69
C LYS A 101 -11.42 2.79 12.20
N PHE A 102 -10.20 3.18 12.53
CA PHE A 102 -9.59 4.36 11.91
C PHE A 102 -9.27 4.08 10.44
N LEU A 103 -9.43 5.11 9.59
CA LEU A 103 -9.04 5.03 8.18
C LEU A 103 -7.55 4.72 8.02
N MET A 104 -6.71 5.19 8.96
CA MET A 104 -5.30 4.84 9.03
C MET A 104 -4.97 4.19 10.38
N ASP A 105 -4.69 2.88 10.39
CA ASP A 105 -4.38 2.12 11.60
C ASP A 105 -3.25 1.10 11.37
N THR A 106 -2.37 1.33 10.39
CA THR A 106 -1.33 0.35 10.02
C THR A 106 -0.37 0.10 11.17
N TYR A 107 0.05 1.16 11.87
CA TYR A 107 0.88 1.01 13.06
C TYR A 107 0.13 0.23 14.17
N GLY A 108 -1.13 0.56 14.43
CA GLY A 108 -1.94 -0.15 15.42
C GLY A 108 -2.12 -1.64 15.08
N GLN A 109 -2.37 -1.95 13.81
CA GLN A 109 -2.46 -3.33 13.30
C GLN A 109 -1.14 -4.08 13.49
N TRP A 110 -0.01 -3.45 13.15
CA TRP A 110 1.32 -4.01 13.40
C TRP A 110 1.57 -4.24 14.89
N ARG A 111 1.30 -3.25 15.74
CA ARG A 111 1.53 -3.30 17.18
C ARG A 111 0.79 -4.47 17.85
N ARG A 112 -0.37 -4.86 17.30
CA ARG A 112 -1.17 -5.98 17.82
C ARG A 112 -0.76 -7.35 17.26
N SER A 113 0.16 -7.41 16.31
CA SER A 113 0.56 -8.67 15.66
C SER A 113 1.76 -9.36 16.29
N GLU A 114 2.03 -10.60 15.88
CA GLU A 114 3.23 -11.34 16.27
C GLU A 114 4.53 -10.68 15.80
N PHE A 115 4.48 -9.81 14.78
CA PHE A 115 5.66 -9.12 14.27
C PHE A 115 6.17 -8.09 15.29
N ALA A 116 5.27 -7.31 15.90
CA ALA A 116 5.65 -6.42 16.99
C ALA A 116 6.19 -7.18 18.19
N LYS A 117 5.56 -8.31 18.56
CA LYS A 117 6.03 -9.18 19.65
C LYS A 117 7.41 -9.78 19.39
N SER A 118 7.71 -10.07 18.12
CA SER A 118 9.01 -10.60 17.66
C SER A 118 10.02 -9.50 17.32
N ASN A 119 9.72 -8.24 17.66
CA ASN A 119 10.57 -7.07 17.39
C ASN A 119 10.92 -6.87 15.90
N VAL A 120 10.04 -7.30 14.99
CA VAL A 120 10.15 -7.02 13.55
C VAL A 120 9.54 -5.66 13.28
N GLN A 121 10.39 -4.67 13.08
CA GLN A 121 10.04 -3.27 12.88
C GLN A 121 9.66 -2.99 11.43
N CYS A 122 8.87 -1.94 11.18
CA CYS A 122 8.53 -1.44 9.85
C CYS A 122 9.77 -1.31 8.95
N GLN A 123 10.87 -0.80 9.51
CA GLN A 123 12.13 -0.57 8.84
C GLN A 123 12.78 -1.87 8.34
N ASN A 124 12.57 -3.01 9.01
CA ASN A 124 13.18 -4.28 8.58
C ASN A 124 12.72 -4.70 7.18
N CYS A 125 11.47 -4.38 6.82
CA CYS A 125 10.90 -4.72 5.52
C CYS A 125 10.87 -3.53 4.55
N HIS A 126 10.49 -2.34 5.02
CA HIS A 126 10.31 -1.16 4.17
C HIS A 126 11.58 -0.32 4.02
N MET A 127 12.58 -0.51 4.88
CA MET A 127 13.87 0.18 4.81
C MET A 127 15.04 -0.79 5.00
N PRO A 128 15.11 -1.88 4.20
CA PRO A 128 16.11 -2.92 4.40
C PRO A 128 17.52 -2.31 4.30
N ASP A 129 18.39 -2.68 5.24
CA ASP A 129 19.74 -2.11 5.34
C ASP A 129 19.81 -0.58 5.45
N ARG A 130 18.75 0.08 5.93
CA ARG A 130 18.56 1.55 5.95
C ARG A 130 18.44 2.20 4.57
N LYS A 131 18.15 1.41 3.53
CA LYS A 131 17.81 1.94 2.22
C LYS A 131 16.40 2.53 2.28
N HIS A 132 16.21 3.72 1.74
CA HIS A 132 14.92 4.41 1.70
C HIS A 132 14.05 3.89 0.55
N GLU A 133 13.84 2.57 0.48
CA GLU A 133 13.08 1.94 -0.62
C GLU A 133 11.58 2.14 -0.47
N TRP A 134 11.06 1.98 0.75
CA TRP A 134 9.64 2.16 1.12
C TRP A 134 8.65 1.45 0.20
N LYS A 135 9.07 0.33 -0.38
CA LYS A 135 8.23 -0.49 -1.25
C LYS A 135 6.98 -0.93 -0.50
N GLY A 136 5.86 -1.00 -1.18
CA GLY A 136 4.58 -1.35 -0.59
C GLY A 136 3.69 -2.04 -1.62
N ILE A 137 2.37 -1.83 -1.52
CA ILE A 137 1.37 -2.51 -2.37
C ILE A 137 1.54 -2.22 -3.88
N SER A 138 2.23 -1.14 -4.25
CA SER A 138 2.51 -0.79 -5.65
C SER A 138 3.73 -1.51 -6.23
N ASP A 139 4.52 -2.21 -5.42
CA ASP A 139 5.71 -2.97 -5.85
C ASP A 139 5.37 -4.47 -5.86
N PRO A 140 5.32 -5.14 -7.02
CA PRO A 140 4.91 -6.54 -7.11
C PRO A 140 5.81 -7.49 -6.32
N GLU A 141 7.12 -7.26 -6.28
CA GLU A 141 8.06 -8.15 -5.59
C GLU A 141 7.92 -8.04 -4.07
N MET A 142 7.70 -6.82 -3.55
CA MET A 142 7.36 -6.62 -2.13
C MET A 142 6.08 -7.37 -1.74
N VAL A 143 5.05 -7.33 -2.59
CA VAL A 143 3.80 -8.05 -2.31
C VAL A 143 4.00 -9.56 -2.37
N LYS A 144 4.75 -10.07 -3.37
CA LYS A 144 5.08 -11.50 -3.48
C LYS A 144 5.81 -12.02 -2.24
N HIS A 145 6.74 -11.26 -1.67
CA HIS A 145 7.42 -11.66 -0.43
C HIS A 145 6.49 -11.69 0.79
N GLY A 146 5.42 -10.90 0.79
CA GLY A 146 4.48 -10.79 1.91
C GLY A 146 3.38 -11.84 1.92
N VAL A 147 3.15 -12.56 0.83
CA VAL A 147 2.05 -13.52 0.71
C VAL A 147 2.52 -14.88 0.22
N GLN A 148 1.74 -15.91 0.54
CA GLN A 148 1.88 -17.25 -0.01
C GLN A 148 0.61 -17.61 -0.78
N THR A 149 0.76 -18.23 -1.93
CA THR A 149 -0.37 -18.72 -2.74
C THR A 149 -0.23 -20.20 -3.04
N SER A 150 -1.36 -20.89 -3.19
CA SER A 150 -1.39 -22.29 -3.61
C SER A 150 -2.60 -22.58 -4.50
N LEU A 151 -2.45 -23.58 -5.38
CA LEU A 151 -3.51 -24.14 -6.21
C LEU A 151 -3.37 -25.66 -6.17
N GLN A 152 -4.45 -26.35 -5.83
CA GLN A 152 -4.53 -27.80 -5.83
C GLN A 152 -5.80 -28.25 -6.53
N VAL A 153 -5.69 -29.29 -7.36
CA VAL A 153 -6.83 -29.98 -7.97
C VAL A 153 -6.79 -31.42 -7.49
N ILE A 154 -7.80 -31.80 -6.71
CA ILE A 154 -7.86 -33.08 -6.01
C ILE A 154 -8.97 -33.91 -6.67
N PRO A 155 -8.64 -34.95 -7.44
CA PRO A 155 -9.64 -35.88 -7.96
C PRO A 155 -10.47 -36.51 -6.83
N LYS A 156 -11.77 -36.65 -7.05
CA LYS A 156 -12.75 -37.29 -6.15
C LYS A 156 -13.58 -38.28 -6.96
N GLU A 157 -14.31 -39.17 -6.28
CA GLU A 157 -15.19 -40.12 -6.98
C GLU A 157 -16.21 -39.42 -7.86
N GLU A 158 -16.75 -38.27 -7.42
CA GLU A 158 -17.77 -37.48 -8.11
C GLU A 158 -17.22 -36.36 -9.03
N GLY A 159 -15.90 -36.31 -9.24
CA GLY A 159 -15.26 -35.32 -10.12
C GLY A 159 -13.93 -34.84 -9.55
N ALA A 160 -13.81 -33.55 -9.26
CA ALA A 160 -12.63 -33.01 -8.57
C ALA A 160 -12.97 -31.81 -7.68
N GLU A 161 -12.17 -31.61 -6.64
CA GLU A 161 -12.19 -30.42 -5.80
C GLU A 161 -10.99 -29.54 -6.17
N ILE A 162 -11.26 -28.29 -6.54
CA ILE A 162 -10.26 -27.26 -6.81
C ILE A 162 -10.15 -26.37 -5.56
N ILE A 163 -8.96 -26.25 -5.02
CA ILE A 163 -8.67 -25.46 -3.82
C ILE A 163 -7.59 -24.44 -4.18
N SER A 164 -7.93 -23.16 -4.10
CA SER A 164 -6.97 -22.04 -4.25
C SER A 164 -6.86 -21.27 -2.94
N GLU A 165 -5.65 -20.88 -2.56
CA GLU A 165 -5.37 -20.18 -1.32
C GLU A 165 -4.52 -18.92 -1.55
N LEU A 166 -4.85 -17.85 -0.82
CA LEU A 166 -3.92 -16.76 -0.54
C LEU A 166 -3.79 -16.59 0.97
N LYS A 167 -2.55 -16.57 1.46
CA LYS A 167 -2.20 -16.37 2.86
C LYS A 167 -1.37 -15.10 3.04
N ASN A 168 -1.70 -14.29 4.03
CA ASN A 168 -0.81 -13.25 4.54
C ASN A 168 0.29 -13.92 5.39
N SER A 169 1.39 -14.32 4.76
CA SER A 169 2.48 -15.07 5.40
C SER A 169 3.58 -14.17 5.97
N GLY A 170 3.76 -12.96 5.44
CA GLY A 170 4.90 -12.09 5.71
C GLY A 170 4.56 -10.63 5.99
N VAL A 171 3.29 -10.22 5.98
CA VAL A 171 2.89 -8.83 6.27
C VAL A 171 2.50 -8.69 7.74
N GLY A 172 3.21 -7.85 8.48
CA GLY A 172 3.02 -7.66 9.92
C GLY A 172 1.76 -6.87 10.32
N HIS A 173 0.97 -6.40 9.36
CA HIS A 173 -0.31 -5.70 9.55
C HIS A 173 -1.38 -6.35 8.65
N LEU A 174 -2.59 -5.77 8.60
CA LEU A 174 -3.64 -6.31 7.73
C LEU A 174 -3.24 -6.21 6.25
N PHE A 175 -3.56 -7.23 5.46
CA PHE A 175 -3.28 -7.28 4.03
C PHE A 175 -4.57 -7.33 3.18
N PRO A 176 -4.74 -6.42 2.20
CA PRO A 176 -3.95 -5.20 2.04
C PRO A 176 -4.32 -4.15 3.11
N SER A 177 -3.40 -3.26 3.46
CA SER A 177 -3.66 -2.19 4.44
C SER A 177 -4.52 -1.06 3.85
N TYR A 178 -5.17 -0.30 4.73
CA TYR A 178 -6.10 0.80 4.40
C TYR A 178 -7.33 0.38 3.57
N SER A 179 -8.16 1.35 3.19
CA SER A 179 -9.34 1.16 2.34
C SER A 179 -9.06 1.31 0.84
N VAL A 180 -7.86 1.79 0.47
CA VAL A 180 -7.53 2.14 -0.91
C VAL A 180 -7.33 0.91 -1.80
N PRO A 181 -6.39 -0.01 -1.52
CA PRO A 181 -6.13 -1.14 -2.41
C PRO A 181 -7.19 -2.23 -2.35
N LYS A 182 -7.26 -3.06 -3.40
CA LYS A 182 -7.98 -4.34 -3.42
C LYS A 182 -7.13 -5.44 -4.06
N ILE A 183 -7.37 -6.67 -3.63
CA ILE A 183 -6.81 -7.87 -4.25
C ILE A 183 -7.96 -8.69 -4.81
N TYR A 184 -7.87 -9.05 -6.08
CA TYR A 184 -8.84 -9.90 -6.77
C TYR A 184 -8.25 -11.29 -6.93
N LEU A 185 -8.98 -12.28 -6.45
CA LEU A 185 -8.66 -13.69 -6.53
C LEU A 185 -9.62 -14.30 -7.54
N GLU A 186 -9.10 -14.90 -8.60
CA GLU A 186 -9.92 -15.51 -9.65
C GLU A 186 -9.44 -16.92 -9.96
N VAL A 187 -10.38 -17.86 -10.00
CA VAL A 187 -10.13 -19.24 -10.44
C VAL A 187 -10.78 -19.43 -11.79
N TRP A 188 -9.98 -19.82 -12.77
CA TRP A 188 -10.40 -20.05 -14.15
C TRP A 188 -10.20 -21.52 -14.51
N ALA A 189 -11.18 -22.11 -15.18
CA ALA A 189 -11.07 -23.43 -15.79
C ALA A 189 -11.03 -23.27 -17.31
N GLU A 190 -10.17 -24.04 -17.96
CA GLU A 190 -10.06 -24.11 -19.41
C GLU A 190 -10.27 -25.57 -19.84
N SER A 191 -11.19 -25.77 -20.78
CA SER A 191 -11.49 -27.09 -21.32
C SER A 191 -10.41 -27.53 -22.31
N ILE A 192 -10.38 -28.83 -22.64
CA ILE A 192 -9.52 -29.38 -23.71
C ILE A 192 -9.81 -28.78 -25.09
N THR A 193 -10.97 -28.15 -25.28
CA THR A 193 -11.34 -27.45 -26.53
C THR A 193 -10.94 -25.97 -26.51
N GLY A 194 -10.29 -25.50 -25.43
CA GLY A 194 -9.85 -24.12 -25.26
C GLY A 194 -10.93 -23.17 -24.72
N GLU A 195 -12.09 -23.67 -24.29
CA GLU A 195 -13.12 -22.83 -23.68
C GLU A 195 -12.71 -22.45 -22.26
N ARG A 196 -12.51 -21.15 -22.01
CA ARG A 196 -12.07 -20.62 -20.71
C ARG A 196 -13.24 -19.96 -19.95
N LYS A 197 -13.47 -20.38 -18.72
CA LYS A 197 -14.55 -19.88 -17.84
C LYS A 197 -14.04 -19.57 -16.44
N LYS A 198 -14.48 -18.44 -15.87
CA LYS A 198 -14.25 -18.12 -14.45
C LYS A 198 -15.22 -18.94 -13.60
N ILE A 199 -14.68 -19.75 -12.69
CA ILE A 199 -15.45 -20.70 -11.87
C ILE A 199 -15.56 -20.27 -10.41
N SER A 200 -14.67 -19.38 -9.95
CA SER A 200 -14.71 -18.81 -8.61
C SER A 200 -14.01 -17.46 -8.57
N GLU A 201 -14.46 -16.57 -7.69
CA GLU A 201 -13.78 -15.30 -7.45
C GLU A 201 -13.97 -14.82 -6.01
N ARG A 202 -13.03 -13.98 -5.54
CA ARG A 202 -13.13 -13.31 -4.24
C ARG A 202 -12.36 -12.00 -4.27
N THR A 203 -12.89 -10.98 -3.59
CA THR A 203 -12.20 -9.71 -3.38
C THR A 203 -11.71 -9.60 -1.93
N LEU A 204 -10.44 -9.27 -1.75
CA LEU A 204 -9.84 -8.91 -0.46
C LEU A 204 -9.63 -7.41 -0.35
N GLY A 205 -9.98 -6.87 0.81
CA GLY A 205 -9.69 -5.48 1.19
C GLY A 205 -10.79 -4.87 2.03
N TRP A 206 -10.61 -3.60 2.36
CA TRP A 206 -11.62 -2.81 3.06
C TRP A 206 -12.28 -1.85 2.07
N MET A 207 -13.56 -2.08 1.76
CA MET A 207 -14.30 -1.26 0.82
C MET A 207 -15.26 -0.34 1.54
N LEU A 208 -15.09 0.95 1.28
CA LEU A 208 -15.97 2.02 1.73
C LEU A 208 -16.67 2.66 0.53
N ASP A 209 -17.78 3.34 0.80
CA ASP A 209 -18.37 4.31 -0.12
C ASP A 209 -17.40 5.45 -0.47
N LEU A 210 -17.75 6.25 -1.47
CA LEU A 210 -16.87 7.32 -1.96
C LEU A 210 -16.66 8.41 -0.92
N GLU A 211 -17.66 8.66 -0.08
CA GLU A 211 -17.66 9.64 1.00
C GLU A 211 -16.93 9.17 2.26
N LEU A 212 -16.42 7.92 2.26
CA LEU A 212 -15.73 7.28 3.39
C LEU A 212 -16.57 7.27 4.68
N GLN A 213 -17.88 7.13 4.56
CA GLN A 213 -18.85 7.11 5.66
C GLN A 213 -19.29 5.69 6.01
N LYS A 214 -19.53 4.86 5.00
CA LYS A 214 -20.13 3.55 5.16
C LYS A 214 -19.18 2.45 4.69
N GLU A 215 -19.03 1.45 5.55
CA GLU A 215 -18.39 0.20 5.18
C GLU A 215 -19.32 -0.65 4.32
N ILE A 216 -18.81 -1.09 3.17
CA ILE A 216 -19.47 -2.04 2.28
C ILE A 216 -19.04 -3.46 2.68
N PHE A 217 -17.74 -3.68 2.83
CA PHE A 217 -17.17 -4.92 3.38
C PHE A 217 -15.75 -4.70 3.90
N ASP A 218 -15.28 -5.63 4.74
CA ASP A 218 -13.87 -5.76 5.12
C ASP A 218 -13.48 -7.24 5.12
N THR A 219 -12.63 -7.61 4.15
CA THR A 219 -12.13 -8.98 3.93
C THR A 219 -10.60 -9.02 3.95
N ARG A 220 -9.97 -8.04 4.60
CA ARG A 220 -8.51 -8.01 4.77
C ARG A 220 -8.05 -9.18 5.64
N LEU A 221 -6.84 -9.66 5.37
CA LEU A 221 -6.22 -10.77 6.08
C LEU A 221 -5.30 -10.26 7.18
N SER A 222 -5.52 -10.74 8.39
CA SER A 222 -4.59 -10.58 9.51
C SER A 222 -3.26 -11.30 9.24
N PRO A 223 -2.17 -10.93 9.94
CA PRO A 223 -0.91 -11.66 9.84
C PRO A 223 -1.11 -13.14 10.16
N GLY A 224 -0.72 -14.02 9.24
CA GLY A 224 -0.90 -15.46 9.32
C GLY A 224 -2.24 -15.99 8.81
N GLU A 225 -3.20 -15.12 8.48
CA GLU A 225 -4.54 -15.51 8.02
C GLU A 225 -4.54 -15.91 6.53
N SER A 226 -5.38 -16.88 6.19
CA SER A 226 -5.60 -17.37 4.83
C SER A 226 -7.04 -17.16 4.38
N THR A 227 -7.22 -17.00 3.08
CA THR A 227 -8.51 -17.15 2.41
C THR A 227 -8.45 -18.31 1.43
N LEU A 228 -9.53 -19.08 1.37
CA LEU A 228 -9.68 -20.24 0.48
C LEU A 228 -10.83 -20.02 -0.50
N LEU A 229 -10.62 -20.39 -1.76
CA LEU A 229 -11.65 -20.55 -2.77
C LEU A 229 -11.73 -22.05 -3.08
N ARG A 230 -12.85 -22.67 -2.71
CA ARG A 230 -13.14 -24.09 -2.97
C ARG A 230 -14.21 -24.20 -4.05
N THR A 231 -13.95 -25.02 -5.06
CA THR A 231 -14.91 -25.25 -6.14
C THR A 231 -14.90 -26.72 -6.52
N SER A 232 -16.06 -27.35 -6.48
CA SER A 232 -16.23 -28.71 -6.96
C SER A 232 -16.64 -28.68 -8.43
N VAL A 233 -16.04 -29.56 -9.22
CA VAL A 233 -16.45 -29.83 -10.61
C VAL A 233 -16.95 -31.26 -10.71
N SER A 234 -18.01 -31.47 -11.49
CA SER A 234 -18.58 -32.80 -11.74
C SER A 234 -17.62 -33.71 -12.51
N LYS A 235 -17.87 -35.03 -12.53
CA LYS A 235 -17.09 -35.98 -13.37
C LYS A 235 -17.02 -35.56 -14.84
N GLU A 236 -18.14 -35.08 -15.38
CA GLU A 236 -18.25 -34.67 -16.78
C GLU A 236 -17.39 -33.43 -17.07
N GLU A 237 -17.47 -32.41 -16.21
CA GLU A 237 -16.63 -31.21 -16.30
C GLU A 237 -15.15 -31.55 -16.12
N PHE A 238 -14.82 -32.37 -15.12
CA PHE A 238 -13.44 -32.81 -14.87
C PHE A 238 -12.88 -33.64 -16.04
N SER A 239 -13.72 -34.41 -16.74
CA SER A 239 -13.29 -35.17 -17.93
C SER A 239 -12.86 -34.25 -19.07
N ARG A 240 -13.53 -33.11 -19.22
CA ARG A 240 -13.27 -32.09 -20.25
C ARG A 240 -12.29 -31.01 -19.82
N LEU A 241 -11.91 -30.96 -18.55
CA LEU A 241 -10.97 -29.99 -17.99
C LEU A 241 -9.55 -30.24 -18.51
N GLY A 242 -8.96 -29.27 -19.20
CA GLY A 242 -7.57 -29.31 -19.63
C GLY A 242 -6.64 -28.59 -18.66
N LYS A 243 -7.10 -27.47 -18.09
CA LYS A 243 -6.27 -26.59 -17.26
C LYS A 243 -7.10 -25.82 -16.23
N VAL A 244 -6.50 -25.54 -15.08
CA VAL A 244 -7.04 -24.63 -14.06
C VAL A 244 -5.98 -23.57 -13.76
N GLU A 245 -6.41 -22.31 -13.67
CA GLU A 245 -5.57 -21.20 -13.28
C GLU A 245 -6.11 -20.53 -12.02
N PHE A 246 -5.22 -20.23 -11.08
CA PHE A 246 -5.48 -19.32 -9.99
C PHE A 246 -4.71 -18.03 -10.23
N VAL A 247 -5.44 -16.94 -10.47
CA VAL A 247 -4.89 -15.62 -10.80
C VAL A 247 -5.14 -14.68 -9.63
N VAL A 248 -4.08 -14.02 -9.18
CA VAL A 248 -4.13 -12.99 -8.14
C VAL A 248 -3.75 -11.67 -8.76
N VAL A 249 -4.66 -10.70 -8.69
CA VAL A 249 -4.49 -9.37 -9.27
C VAL A 249 -4.55 -8.33 -8.15
N VAL A 250 -3.58 -7.42 -8.14
CA VAL A 250 -3.50 -6.33 -7.15
C VAL A 250 -3.90 -5.03 -7.83
N ASP A 251 -4.82 -4.31 -7.20
CA ASP A 251 -5.17 -2.95 -7.58
C ASP A 251 -4.77 -1.98 -6.47
N PRO A 252 -3.58 -1.36 -6.55
CA PRO A 252 -3.06 -0.51 -5.49
C PRO A 252 -3.80 0.83 -5.37
N LYS A 253 -4.58 1.21 -6.38
CA LYS A 253 -5.24 2.53 -6.48
C LYS A 253 -6.77 2.43 -6.57
N GLU A 254 -7.37 1.31 -6.17
CA GLU A 254 -8.79 1.00 -6.41
C GLU A 254 -9.76 2.11 -5.95
N TYR A 255 -9.66 2.59 -4.70
CA TYR A 255 -10.50 3.71 -4.23
C TYR A 255 -10.33 4.96 -5.09
N TYR A 256 -9.08 5.32 -5.43
CA TYR A 256 -8.79 6.51 -6.24
C TYR A 256 -9.37 6.39 -7.65
N LYS A 257 -9.38 5.20 -8.26
CA LYS A 257 -10.05 4.99 -9.55
C LYS A 257 -11.52 5.36 -9.48
N ARG A 258 -12.24 4.84 -8.49
CA ARG A 258 -13.67 5.12 -8.32
C ARG A 258 -13.91 6.62 -8.08
N MET A 259 -13.11 7.22 -7.19
CA MET A 259 -13.20 8.65 -6.88
C MET A 259 -12.89 9.54 -8.09
N PHE A 260 -11.83 9.26 -8.85
CA PHE A 260 -11.50 10.02 -10.06
C PHE A 260 -12.52 9.82 -11.18
N GLN A 261 -13.03 8.60 -11.33
CA GLN A 261 -14.09 8.31 -12.30
C GLN A 261 -15.37 9.06 -11.94
N ASP A 262 -15.76 9.10 -10.67
CA ASP A 262 -16.92 9.84 -10.20
C ASP A 262 -16.76 11.34 -10.49
N ASN A 263 -15.64 11.95 -10.08
CA ASN A 263 -15.31 13.33 -10.43
C ASN A 263 -15.32 13.59 -11.95
N TRP A 264 -14.86 12.63 -12.76
CA TRP A 264 -14.85 12.75 -14.21
C TRP A 264 -16.26 12.71 -14.80
N ASN A 265 -17.16 11.92 -14.23
CA ASN A 265 -18.56 11.85 -14.63
C ASN A 265 -19.27 13.18 -14.35
N TYR A 266 -18.92 13.86 -13.26
CA TYR A 266 -19.47 15.17 -12.87
C TYR A 266 -18.64 16.37 -13.34
N ARG A 267 -17.68 16.18 -14.24
CA ARG A 267 -16.73 17.24 -14.68
C ARG A 267 -17.38 18.51 -15.22
N ASP A 268 -18.60 18.40 -15.76
CA ASP A 268 -19.33 19.54 -16.32
C ASP A 268 -19.87 20.48 -15.22
N THR A 269 -19.97 19.99 -13.98
CA THR A 269 -20.38 20.76 -12.79
C THR A 269 -19.27 21.63 -12.19
N PHE A 270 -18.01 21.44 -12.63
CA PHE A 270 -16.91 22.30 -12.19
C PHE A 270 -17.09 23.72 -12.73
N ARG A 271 -16.56 24.71 -12.00
CA ARG A 271 -16.59 26.11 -12.46
C ARG A 271 -15.75 26.26 -13.74
N GLU A 272 -16.22 27.08 -14.68
CA GLU A 272 -15.54 27.26 -15.98
C GLU A 272 -14.09 27.74 -15.83
N ASP A 273 -13.80 28.57 -14.83
CA ASP A 273 -12.45 29.09 -14.56
C ASP A 273 -11.48 28.02 -14.01
N THR A 274 -11.99 26.94 -13.41
CA THR A 274 -11.14 25.86 -12.87
C THR A 274 -10.93 24.71 -13.87
N LYS A 275 -11.83 24.52 -14.84
CA LYS A 275 -11.77 23.44 -15.82
C LYS A 275 -10.42 23.33 -16.55
N PRO A 276 -9.78 24.42 -17.05
CA PRO A 276 -8.50 24.33 -17.75
C PRO A 276 -7.37 23.71 -16.92
N TRP A 277 -7.43 23.86 -15.59
CA TRP A 277 -6.44 23.30 -14.68
C TRP A 277 -6.85 21.92 -14.14
N VAL A 278 -8.12 21.71 -13.77
CA VAL A 278 -8.57 20.44 -13.15
C VAL A 278 -8.64 19.30 -14.16
N LEU A 279 -9.24 19.52 -15.34
CA LEU A 279 -9.57 18.42 -16.25
C LEU A 279 -8.33 17.68 -16.78
N PRO A 280 -7.24 18.35 -17.20
CA PRO A 280 -6.04 17.63 -17.63
C PRO A 280 -5.43 16.78 -16.50
N ASN A 281 -5.40 17.32 -15.27
CA ASN A 281 -4.86 16.60 -14.11
C ASN A 281 -5.74 15.42 -13.70
N LEU A 282 -7.07 15.59 -13.71
CA LEU A 282 -8.02 14.53 -13.39
C LEU A 282 -7.95 13.40 -14.42
N LYS A 283 -7.88 13.74 -15.71
CA LYS A 283 -7.71 12.76 -16.79
C LYS A 283 -6.43 11.94 -16.60
N LYS A 284 -5.30 12.62 -16.38
CA LYS A 284 -4.01 11.99 -16.12
C LYS A 284 -4.06 11.09 -14.89
N ALA A 285 -4.64 11.57 -13.78
CA ALA A 285 -4.75 10.80 -12.55
C ALA A 285 -5.62 9.54 -12.73
N LEU A 286 -6.69 9.62 -13.52
CA LEU A 286 -7.55 8.49 -13.87
C LEU A 286 -6.80 7.46 -14.74
N GLU A 287 -6.07 7.91 -15.76
CA GLU A 287 -5.25 7.06 -16.62
C GLU A 287 -4.15 6.34 -15.80
N GLU A 288 -3.41 7.07 -14.98
CA GLU A 288 -2.39 6.53 -14.08
C GLU A 288 -2.96 5.58 -13.03
N ALA A 289 -4.15 5.88 -12.50
CA ALA A 289 -4.82 4.97 -11.57
C ALA A 289 -5.17 3.67 -12.29
N ASN A 290 -5.85 3.75 -13.43
CA ASN A 290 -6.28 2.60 -14.22
C ASN A 290 -5.13 1.68 -14.62
N ALA A 291 -3.99 2.25 -15.01
CA ALA A 291 -2.79 1.51 -15.40
C ALA A 291 -2.03 0.86 -14.22
N ALA A 292 -2.31 1.22 -12.98
CA ALA A 292 -1.54 0.75 -11.82
C ALA A 292 -1.85 -0.69 -11.37
N LYS A 293 -2.92 -1.31 -11.92
CA LYS A 293 -3.28 -2.70 -11.61
C LYS A 293 -2.27 -3.66 -12.23
N TYR A 294 -1.88 -4.70 -11.49
CA TYR A 294 -0.92 -5.69 -11.98
C TYR A 294 -1.31 -7.11 -11.54
N GLU A 295 -0.94 -8.10 -12.34
CA GLU A 295 -1.01 -9.51 -11.97
C GLU A 295 0.15 -9.83 -11.03
N LEU A 296 -0.16 -10.30 -9.82
CA LEU A 296 0.84 -10.68 -8.83
C LEU A 296 1.38 -12.08 -9.11
N VAL A 297 0.49 -13.03 -9.32
CA VAL A 297 0.82 -14.44 -9.56
C VAL A 297 -0.28 -15.12 -10.34
N ARG A 298 0.12 -16.09 -11.16
CA ARG A 298 -0.72 -17.03 -11.86
C ARG A 298 -0.18 -18.43 -11.63
N LEU A 299 -0.91 -19.21 -10.84
CA LEU A 299 -0.63 -20.63 -10.64
C LEU A 299 -1.45 -21.43 -11.64
N GLU A 300 -0.86 -22.48 -12.17
CA GLU A 300 -1.46 -23.31 -13.20
C GLU A 300 -1.41 -24.78 -12.77
N TRP A 301 -2.54 -25.46 -12.93
CA TRP A 301 -2.62 -26.91 -12.96
C TRP A 301 -3.02 -27.35 -14.36
N LYS A 302 -2.30 -28.32 -14.91
CA LYS A 302 -2.62 -28.97 -16.18
C LYS A 302 -2.87 -30.45 -15.91
N LYS A 303 -3.85 -31.00 -16.61
CA LYS A 303 -4.21 -32.41 -16.52
C LYS A 303 -3.21 -33.31 -17.24
#